data_AF-A0A2U0A5E8-F1
#
_entry.id   AF-A0A2U0A5E8-F1
#
_cell.length_a   1.000
_cell.length_b   1.000
_cell.length_c   1.000
_cell.angle_alpha   90.00
_cell.angle_beta   90.00
_cell.angle_gamma   90.00
#
_symmetry.space_group_name_H-M   'P 1'
#
loop_
_entity.id
_entity.type
_entity.pdbx_description
1 polymer ?
#
loop_
_entity_poly.entity_id
_entity_poly.type
_entity_poly.pdbx_seq_one_letter_code
_entity_poly.pdbx_strand_id
1 'polypeptide(L)'
;MKKSLTVLAASVSLLFSANSLASDREISVEITNLTNAIYFTPLLVATHNRHTDLFEVGTAASANLQAMAEGGNIDGLIADVKASGGEYVANPASGLLAPGATAEAVIERPRKRNRFLSVVGMLLPTNDGFVGLDSLRVPKKKGTYTYYLHGYDAGTEANDEIITGGGAPGAPGIPADPGGNAGSGGSPTVAADHNPTVHIHRGVTGDSDPTGGDSDLDARVHTWQGPVARLVIRVNEDD
;
A
#
# COMPACT_ATOMS: atom_id res chain seq x y z
N MET A 1 -54.69 -22.48 10.32
CA MET A 1 -53.79 -21.32 10.13
C MET A 1 -52.85 -21.65 8.98
N LYS A 2 -53.10 -21.07 7.79
CA LYS A 2 -52.30 -21.33 6.58
C LYS A 2 -51.10 -20.38 6.57
N LYS A 3 -49.88 -20.94 6.63
CA LYS A 3 -48.63 -20.18 6.47
C LYS A 3 -48.44 -19.92 4.98
N SER A 4 -48.47 -18.66 4.57
CA SER A 4 -48.12 -18.23 3.22
C SER A 4 -46.65 -17.80 3.22
N LEU A 5 -45.80 -18.50 2.47
CA LEU A 5 -44.41 -18.10 2.24
C LEU A 5 -44.41 -17.10 1.07
N THR A 6 -44.07 -15.85 1.38
CA THR A 6 -43.78 -14.82 0.37
C THR A 6 -42.37 -15.07 -0.15
N VAL A 7 -42.26 -15.52 -1.40
CA VAL A 7 -40.98 -15.63 -2.12
C VAL A 7 -40.60 -14.23 -2.62
N LEU A 8 -39.57 -13.65 -2.02
CA LEU A 8 -38.94 -12.42 -2.50
C LEU A 8 -37.91 -12.81 -3.57
N ALA A 9 -38.20 -12.49 -4.83
CA ALA A 9 -37.26 -12.65 -5.93
C ALA A 9 -36.17 -11.59 -5.80
N ALA A 10 -34.96 -12.00 -5.40
CA ALA A 10 -33.77 -11.15 -5.44
C ALA A 10 -33.21 -11.15 -6.87
N SER A 11 -33.29 -10.01 -7.53
CA SER A 11 -32.62 -9.71 -8.79
C SER A 11 -31.11 -9.72 -8.57
N VAL A 12 -30.43 -10.74 -9.08
CA VAL A 12 -28.96 -10.79 -9.14
C VAL A 12 -28.51 -9.85 -10.26
N SER A 13 -28.02 -8.67 -9.89
CA SER A 13 -27.30 -7.79 -10.79
C SER A 13 -25.88 -8.34 -10.97
N LEU A 14 -25.66 -9.07 -12.06
CA LEU A 14 -24.32 -9.43 -12.53
C LEU A 14 -23.62 -8.15 -13.00
N LEU A 15 -22.71 -7.62 -12.17
CA LEU A 15 -21.72 -6.65 -12.60
C LEU A 15 -20.75 -7.37 -13.55
N PHE A 16 -20.94 -7.17 -14.85
CA PHE A 16 -19.91 -7.50 -15.83
C PHE A 16 -18.78 -6.49 -15.67
N SER A 17 -17.68 -6.90 -15.05
CA SER A 17 -16.41 -6.20 -15.19
C SER A 17 -16.05 -6.19 -16.68
N ALA A 18 -15.95 -5.00 -17.27
CA ALA A 18 -15.43 -4.85 -18.61
C ALA A 18 -13.98 -5.35 -18.59
N ASN A 19 -13.71 -6.50 -19.21
CA ASN A 19 -12.33 -6.89 -19.50
C ASN A 19 -11.78 -5.85 -20.48
N SER A 20 -10.94 -4.95 -19.97
CA SER A 20 -10.03 -4.18 -20.81
C SER A 20 -9.18 -5.19 -21.57
N LEU A 21 -9.24 -5.14 -22.90
CA LEU A 21 -8.32 -5.87 -23.75
C LEU A 21 -6.96 -5.18 -23.59
N ALA A 22 -6.22 -5.54 -22.54
CA ALA A 22 -4.82 -5.14 -22.40
C ALA A 22 -4.07 -5.60 -23.65
N SER A 23 -3.27 -4.71 -24.21
CA SER A 23 -2.50 -4.98 -25.43
C SER A 23 -1.55 -6.16 -25.16
N ASP A 24 -1.21 -6.92 -26.21
CA ASP A 24 -0.27 -8.06 -26.23
C ASP A 24 1.16 -7.78 -25.71
N ARG A 25 1.36 -6.59 -25.17
CA ARG A 25 2.61 -6.10 -24.64
C ARG A 25 2.43 -5.55 -23.25
N GLU A 26 1.39 -5.91 -22.50
CA GLU A 26 1.12 -5.35 -21.18
C GLU A 26 1.02 -6.45 -20.12
N ILE A 27 1.37 -6.09 -18.89
CA ILE A 27 0.96 -6.81 -17.69
C ILE A 27 -0.06 -5.95 -16.94
N SER A 28 -1.07 -6.62 -16.39
CA SER A 28 -1.99 -6.00 -15.44
C SER A 28 -1.54 -6.37 -14.03
N VAL A 29 -1.46 -5.35 -13.17
CA VAL A 29 -1.08 -5.45 -11.76
C VAL A 29 -2.24 -4.91 -10.94
N GLU A 30 -3.02 -5.80 -10.35
CA GLU A 30 -4.10 -5.43 -9.44
C GLU A 30 -3.62 -5.47 -7.99
N ILE A 31 -3.90 -4.40 -7.25
CA ILE A 31 -3.60 -4.30 -5.82
C ILE A 31 -4.92 -4.14 -5.08
N THR A 32 -5.26 -5.14 -4.25
CA THR A 32 -6.39 -5.05 -3.32
C THR A 32 -5.87 -4.69 -1.93
N ASN A 33 -6.42 -3.64 -1.31
CA ASN A 33 -6.18 -3.33 0.09
C ASN A 33 -6.97 -4.30 0.99
N LEU A 34 -6.28 -5.08 1.81
CA LEU A 34 -6.87 -6.12 2.68
C LEU A 34 -7.07 -5.66 4.13
N THR A 35 -6.67 -4.43 4.44
CA THR A 35 -6.72 -3.91 5.81
C THR A 35 -8.12 -3.50 6.22
N ASN A 36 -8.29 -3.21 7.52
CA ASN A 36 -9.43 -2.51 8.07
C ASN A 36 -8.98 -1.10 8.45
N ALA A 37 -9.72 -0.07 8.02
CA ALA A 37 -9.46 1.35 8.32
C ALA A 37 -8.06 1.91 7.97
N ILE A 38 -7.19 1.14 7.31
CA ILE A 38 -5.94 1.64 6.74
C ILE A 38 -6.13 1.89 5.23
N TYR A 39 -5.73 3.06 4.78
CA TYR A 39 -5.78 3.50 3.39
C TYR A 39 -4.38 3.42 2.80
N PHE A 40 -4.25 3.11 1.51
CA PHE A 40 -2.98 3.32 0.84
C PHE A 40 -3.00 4.71 0.23
N THR A 41 -1.97 5.50 0.50
CA THR A 41 -1.71 6.75 -0.21
C THR A 41 -1.35 6.44 -1.68
N PRO A 42 -1.10 7.43 -2.55
CA PRO A 42 -0.79 7.18 -3.96
C PRO A 42 0.22 6.03 -4.14
N LEU A 43 -0.25 4.93 -4.73
CA LEU A 43 0.59 3.77 -5.03
C LEU A 43 1.54 4.11 -6.19
N LEU A 44 2.78 3.67 -6.09
CA LEU A 44 3.70 3.60 -7.22
C LEU A 44 3.87 2.14 -7.61
N VAL A 45 3.50 1.79 -8.84
CA VAL A 45 3.77 0.49 -9.46
C VAL A 45 4.81 0.70 -10.54
N ALA A 46 5.97 0.08 -10.41
CA ALA A 46 7.11 0.35 -11.29
C ALA A 46 7.79 -0.92 -11.78
N THR A 47 8.26 -0.91 -13.03
CA THR A 47 9.19 -1.91 -13.55
C THR A 47 10.56 -1.29 -13.80
N HIS A 48 11.62 -1.91 -13.29
CA HIS A 48 12.97 -1.36 -13.34
C HIS A 48 14.02 -2.47 -13.51
N ASN A 49 15.27 -2.03 -13.66
CA ASN A 49 16.39 -2.94 -13.83
C ASN A 49 16.84 -3.56 -12.49
N ARG A 50 17.71 -4.57 -12.55
CA ARG A 50 18.15 -5.35 -11.37
C ARG A 50 19.03 -4.62 -10.36
N HIS A 51 19.43 -3.38 -10.63
CA HIS A 51 20.32 -2.58 -9.77
C HIS A 51 19.58 -1.36 -9.20
N THR A 52 18.26 -1.38 -9.29
CA THR A 52 17.38 -0.35 -8.76
C THR A 52 16.44 -1.10 -7.84
N ASP A 53 16.27 -0.58 -6.65
CA ASP A 53 15.36 -1.07 -5.63
C ASP A 53 14.64 0.16 -5.09
N LEU A 54 13.33 0.08 -4.87
CA LEU A 54 12.58 1.20 -4.29
C LEU A 54 12.72 1.24 -2.77
N PHE A 55 12.97 0.07 -2.17
CA PHE A 55 13.36 -0.11 -0.78
C PHE A 55 14.11 -1.44 -0.65
N GLU A 56 14.97 -1.59 0.36
CA GLU A 56 15.61 -2.86 0.68
C GLU A 56 15.53 -3.14 2.18
N VAL A 57 14.96 -4.29 2.56
CA VAL A 57 14.80 -4.69 3.97
C VAL A 57 16.16 -4.83 4.63
N GLY A 58 16.30 -4.28 5.84
CA GLY A 58 17.55 -4.28 6.59
C GLY A 58 18.53 -3.16 6.18
N THR A 59 18.12 -2.26 5.29
CA THR A 59 18.89 -1.08 4.90
C THR A 59 18.19 0.20 5.32
N ALA A 60 18.94 1.29 5.50
CA ALA A 60 18.35 2.59 5.82
C ALA A 60 17.46 3.06 4.66
N ALA A 61 16.31 3.65 4.97
CA ALA A 61 15.42 4.23 3.97
C ALA A 61 16.14 5.34 3.18
N SER A 62 15.90 5.39 1.87
CA SER A 62 16.32 6.54 1.07
C SER A 62 15.45 7.76 1.42
N ALA A 63 15.93 8.97 1.13
CA ALA A 63 15.13 10.18 1.33
C ALA A 63 13.80 10.16 0.55
N ASN A 64 13.80 9.53 -0.63
CA ASN A 64 12.59 9.38 -1.44
C ASN A 64 11.63 8.33 -0.88
N LEU A 65 12.16 7.25 -0.27
CA LEU A 65 11.34 6.28 0.44
C LEU A 65 10.72 6.90 1.71
N GLN A 66 11.50 7.65 2.48
CA GLN A 66 11.02 8.38 3.66
C GLN A 66 9.87 9.34 3.30
N ALA A 67 10.04 10.17 2.26
CA ALA A 67 8.99 11.08 1.81
C ALA A 67 7.71 10.37 1.37
N MET A 68 7.84 9.17 0.80
CA MET A 68 6.70 8.34 0.45
C MET A 68 6.04 7.71 1.69
N ALA A 69 6.85 7.20 2.62
CA ALA A 69 6.40 6.47 3.80
C ALA A 69 5.76 7.39 4.86
N GLU A 70 6.27 8.60 5.05
CA GLU A 70 5.73 9.57 6.02
C GLU A 70 4.58 10.41 5.44
N GLY A 71 4.56 10.66 4.13
CA GLY A 71 3.66 11.65 3.51
C GLY A 71 2.89 11.21 2.28
N GLY A 72 3.14 10.01 1.76
CA GLY A 72 2.60 9.56 0.48
C GLY A 72 3.17 10.27 -0.74
N ASN A 73 4.28 10.99 -0.63
CA ASN A 73 4.91 11.67 -1.77
C ASN A 73 5.79 10.72 -2.58
N ILE A 74 5.30 10.31 -3.76
CA ILE A 74 6.00 9.37 -4.66
C ILE A 74 6.88 10.04 -5.72
N ASP A 75 6.98 11.37 -5.77
CA ASP A 75 7.65 12.09 -6.87
C ASP A 75 9.14 11.75 -6.97
N GLY A 76 9.82 11.63 -5.82
CA GLY A 76 11.23 11.25 -5.76
C GLY A 76 11.47 9.83 -6.29
N LEU A 77 10.63 8.87 -5.87
CA LEU A 77 10.72 7.49 -6.33
C LEU A 77 10.41 7.36 -7.83
N ILE A 78 9.47 8.15 -8.36
CA ILE A 78 9.23 8.24 -9.80
C ILE A 78 10.49 8.72 -10.54
N ALA A 79 11.20 9.71 -9.99
CA ALA A 79 12.44 10.18 -10.57
C ALA A 79 13.53 9.09 -10.58
N ASP A 80 13.63 8.30 -9.51
CA ASP A 80 14.56 7.18 -9.41
C ASP A 80 14.26 6.10 -10.47
N VAL A 81 12.97 5.73 -10.62
CA VAL A 81 12.54 4.78 -11.67
C VAL A 81 12.90 5.30 -13.06
N LYS A 82 12.62 6.58 -13.35
CA LYS A 82 12.98 7.20 -14.64
C LYS A 82 14.50 7.19 -14.87
N ALA A 83 15.30 7.52 -13.86
CA ALA A 83 16.76 7.50 -13.95
C ALA A 83 17.31 6.09 -14.24
N SER A 84 16.63 5.05 -13.73
CA SER A 84 16.94 3.65 -14.03
C SER A 84 16.55 3.21 -15.46
N GLY A 85 15.87 4.09 -16.20
CA GLY A 85 15.25 3.81 -17.49
C GLY A 85 14.07 2.84 -17.38
N GLY A 86 13.42 2.78 -16.21
CA GLY A 86 12.24 1.98 -15.91
C GLY A 86 10.93 2.63 -16.34
N GLU A 87 9.84 1.90 -16.15
CA GLU A 87 8.47 2.34 -16.42
C GLU A 87 7.65 2.34 -15.14
N TYR A 88 6.59 3.12 -15.09
CA TYR A 88 5.75 3.21 -13.90
C TYR A 88 4.31 3.60 -14.24
N VAL A 89 3.40 3.21 -13.35
CA VAL A 89 2.07 3.78 -13.19
C VAL A 89 2.03 4.42 -11.81
N ALA A 90 1.79 5.73 -11.79
CA ALA A 90 1.65 6.51 -10.57
C ALA A 90 0.17 6.65 -10.23
N ASN A 91 -0.16 6.41 -8.96
CA ASN A 91 -1.48 6.59 -8.40
C ASN A 91 -2.62 5.90 -9.18
N PRO A 92 -2.57 4.57 -9.42
CA PRO A 92 -3.62 3.85 -10.12
C PRO A 92 -5.00 3.93 -9.44
N ALA A 93 -5.04 4.22 -8.13
CA ALA A 93 -6.29 4.44 -7.39
C ALA A 93 -6.88 5.85 -7.59
N SER A 94 -6.16 6.76 -8.27
CA SER A 94 -6.53 8.19 -8.42
C SER A 94 -6.79 8.90 -7.08
N GLY A 95 -5.99 8.56 -6.06
CA GLY A 95 -6.13 9.07 -4.70
C GLY A 95 -5.79 7.98 -3.69
N LEU A 96 -6.51 7.97 -2.57
CA LEU A 96 -6.37 6.93 -1.56
C LEU A 96 -7.04 5.62 -2.01
N LEU A 97 -6.36 4.49 -1.83
CA LEU A 97 -6.98 3.18 -1.97
C LEU A 97 -7.61 2.75 -0.64
N ALA A 98 -8.94 2.86 -0.56
CA ALA A 98 -9.71 2.52 0.63
C ALA A 98 -9.62 1.03 1.02
N PRO A 99 -9.86 0.68 2.30
CA PRO A 99 -10.02 -0.70 2.75
C PRO A 99 -10.95 -1.53 1.85
N GLY A 100 -10.52 -2.72 1.44
CA GLY A 100 -11.27 -3.62 0.56
C GLY A 100 -11.33 -3.22 -0.93
N ALA A 101 -10.89 -2.00 -1.27
CA ALA A 101 -10.87 -1.54 -2.65
C ALA A 101 -9.70 -2.15 -3.45
N THR A 102 -9.82 -2.13 -4.78
CA THR A 102 -8.78 -2.61 -5.70
C THR A 102 -8.43 -1.52 -6.72
N ALA A 103 -7.14 -1.34 -6.96
CA ALA A 103 -6.62 -0.51 -8.05
C ALA A 103 -5.90 -1.39 -9.08
N GLU A 104 -5.95 -1.01 -10.35
CA GLU A 104 -5.27 -1.70 -11.44
C GLU A 104 -4.23 -0.77 -12.09
N ALA A 105 -3.01 -1.26 -12.24
CA ALA A 105 -1.96 -0.64 -13.03
C ALA A 105 -1.65 -1.51 -14.25
N VAL A 106 -1.67 -0.89 -15.43
CA VAL A 106 -1.30 -1.54 -16.69
C VAL A 106 0.07 -1.00 -17.13
N ILE A 107 1.06 -1.89 -17.27
CA ILE A 107 2.45 -1.53 -17.59
C ILE A 107 2.91 -2.31 -18.83
N GLU A 108 3.74 -1.72 -19.68
CA GLU A 108 4.33 -2.45 -20.81
C GLU A 108 5.21 -3.60 -20.28
N ARG A 109 5.00 -4.79 -20.82
CA ARG A 109 5.66 -6.02 -20.46
C ARG A 109 7.15 -5.91 -20.76
N PRO A 110 8.01 -5.92 -19.73
CA PRO A 110 9.42 -5.63 -19.91
C PRO A 110 10.15 -6.79 -20.62
N ARG A 111 10.74 -6.52 -21.78
CA ARG A 111 11.36 -7.59 -22.60
C ARG A 111 12.69 -8.11 -22.05
N LYS A 112 13.53 -7.26 -21.43
CA LYS A 112 14.85 -7.70 -20.89
C LYS A 112 15.36 -6.92 -19.68
N ARG A 113 15.58 -5.61 -19.83
CA ARG A 113 16.34 -4.80 -18.86
C ARG A 113 15.53 -4.52 -17.60
N ASN A 114 14.23 -4.25 -17.74
CA ASN A 114 13.38 -3.74 -16.66
C ASN A 114 12.41 -4.78 -16.09
N ARG A 115 12.85 -6.02 -15.85
CA ARG A 115 11.93 -7.14 -15.51
C ARG A 115 11.65 -7.30 -14.02
N PHE A 116 11.94 -6.29 -13.21
CA PHE A 116 11.74 -6.30 -11.77
C PHE A 116 10.59 -5.35 -11.47
N LEU A 117 9.53 -5.87 -10.86
CA LEU A 117 8.33 -5.14 -10.47
C LEU A 117 8.44 -4.79 -8.98
N SER A 118 8.22 -3.52 -8.69
CA SER A 118 8.10 -3.01 -7.34
C SER A 118 6.79 -2.25 -7.16
N VAL A 119 6.23 -2.32 -5.96
CA VAL A 119 5.00 -1.66 -5.54
C VAL A 119 5.26 -1.01 -4.20
N VAL A 120 4.97 0.27 -4.06
CA VAL A 120 5.07 0.99 -2.78
C VAL A 120 3.92 1.97 -2.60
N GLY A 121 3.52 2.22 -1.36
CA GLY A 121 2.59 3.28 -0.97
C GLY A 121 2.46 3.33 0.55
N MET A 122 2.39 4.53 1.13
CA MET A 122 2.23 4.68 2.58
C MET A 122 0.91 4.09 3.05
N LEU A 123 0.95 3.46 4.22
CA LEU A 123 -0.21 3.03 4.99
C LEU A 123 -0.68 4.21 5.84
N LEU A 124 -1.94 4.60 5.73
CA LEU A 124 -2.49 5.75 6.44
C LEU A 124 -3.77 5.36 7.19
N PRO A 125 -3.88 5.56 8.51
CA PRO A 125 -2.91 6.22 9.39
C PRO A 125 -1.73 5.31 9.81
N THR A 126 -0.49 5.75 9.56
CA THR A 126 0.75 5.31 10.22
C THR A 126 1.77 6.45 10.20
N ASN A 127 2.83 6.35 11.00
CA ASN A 127 3.95 7.30 11.05
C ASN A 127 4.78 7.23 9.76
N ASP A 128 5.49 6.12 9.56
CA ASP A 128 6.31 5.86 8.37
C ASP A 128 6.11 4.42 7.83
N GLY A 129 4.89 3.90 7.99
CA GLY A 129 4.49 2.60 7.49
C GLY A 129 4.10 2.62 6.01
N PHE A 130 4.47 1.58 5.26
CA PHE A 130 4.14 1.46 3.83
C PHE A 130 3.88 0.01 3.40
N VAL A 131 3.01 -0.20 2.41
CA VAL A 131 2.89 -1.50 1.73
C VAL A 131 4.02 -1.63 0.71
N GLY A 132 4.65 -2.80 0.63
CA GLY A 132 5.84 -2.99 -0.21
C GLY A 132 5.90 -4.32 -0.97
N LEU A 133 6.31 -4.25 -2.23
CA LEU A 133 6.96 -5.30 -2.99
C LEU A 133 8.22 -4.69 -3.61
N ASP A 134 9.37 -5.31 -3.41
CA ASP A 134 10.61 -4.88 -4.06
C ASP A 134 11.15 -5.98 -4.98
N SER A 135 11.54 -5.57 -6.18
CA SER A 135 12.32 -6.36 -7.13
C SER A 135 11.75 -7.77 -7.44
N LEU A 136 10.43 -7.91 -7.54
CA LEU A 136 9.83 -9.16 -7.99
C LEU A 136 10.09 -9.35 -9.48
N ARG A 137 10.78 -10.42 -9.85
CA ARG A 137 10.95 -10.76 -11.26
C ARG A 137 9.60 -11.08 -11.91
N VAL A 138 9.18 -10.26 -12.87
CA VAL A 138 7.92 -10.42 -13.60
C VAL A 138 7.83 -11.83 -14.21
N PRO A 139 6.74 -12.57 -13.97
CA PRO A 139 6.55 -13.90 -14.54
C PRO A 139 6.59 -13.89 -16.07
N LYS A 140 7.25 -14.91 -16.65
CA LYS A 140 7.37 -15.03 -18.11
C LYS A 140 6.19 -15.73 -18.76
N LYS A 141 5.66 -16.75 -18.08
CA LYS A 141 4.60 -17.60 -18.63
C LYS A 141 3.27 -16.86 -18.52
N LYS A 142 2.39 -17.11 -19.50
CA LYS A 142 0.99 -16.70 -19.45
C LYS A 142 0.35 -17.25 -18.18
N GLY A 143 -0.44 -16.42 -17.53
CA GLY A 143 -1.20 -16.82 -16.35
C GLY A 143 -1.40 -15.71 -15.35
N THR A 144 -2.07 -16.09 -14.26
CA THR A 144 -2.38 -15.24 -13.13
C THR A 144 -1.52 -15.64 -11.94
N TYR A 145 -0.84 -14.67 -11.35
CA TYR A 145 0.07 -14.87 -10.23
C TYR A 145 -0.38 -14.03 -9.05
N THR A 146 -0.67 -14.68 -7.94
CA THR A 146 -1.14 -14.01 -6.72
C THR A 146 -0.04 -13.97 -5.68
N TYR A 147 0.19 -12.78 -5.14
CA TYR A 147 1.12 -12.53 -4.03
C TYR A 147 0.38 -11.80 -2.92
N TYR A 148 0.91 -11.89 -1.71
CA TYR A 148 0.44 -11.15 -0.55
C TYR A 148 1.58 -10.26 -0.07
N LEU A 149 1.31 -8.96 0.08
CA LEU A 149 2.30 -7.95 0.47
C LEU A 149 2.13 -7.59 1.93
N HIS A 150 3.25 -7.36 2.61
CA HIS A 150 3.28 -6.93 4.00
C HIS A 150 3.38 -5.41 4.11
N GLY A 151 3.03 -4.91 5.30
CA GLY A 151 3.40 -3.57 5.73
C GLY A 151 4.85 -3.58 6.23
N TYR A 152 5.60 -2.58 5.83
CA TYR A 152 6.96 -2.28 6.25
C TYR A 152 6.98 -0.93 6.96
N ASP A 153 8.00 -0.75 7.77
CA ASP A 153 8.33 0.43 8.53
C ASP A 153 9.62 0.99 7.94
N ALA A 154 9.67 2.29 7.66
CA ALA A 154 10.85 2.90 7.05
C ALA A 154 12.01 3.06 8.04
N GLY A 155 11.74 3.04 9.35
CA GLY A 155 12.72 3.21 10.42
C GLY A 155 13.25 4.64 10.50
N THR A 156 12.44 5.62 10.09
CA THR A 156 12.81 7.04 9.97
C THR A 156 12.26 7.90 11.09
N GLU A 157 11.18 7.47 11.74
CA GLU A 157 10.68 8.09 12.96
C GLU A 157 10.18 7.07 13.99
N ALA A 158 9.67 7.56 15.13
CA ALA A 158 9.04 6.71 16.13
C ALA A 158 7.59 6.41 15.73
N ASN A 159 7.14 5.18 15.95
CA ASN A 159 5.74 4.80 15.81
C ASN A 159 4.93 5.29 17.02
N ASP A 160 4.79 6.60 17.15
CA ASP A 160 4.10 7.24 18.25
C ASP A 160 2.57 7.24 18.10
N GLU A 161 2.08 6.95 16.90
CA GLU A 161 0.68 6.82 16.55
C GLU A 161 -0.16 8.08 16.85
N ILE A 162 0.47 9.26 16.81
CA ILE A 162 -0.18 10.54 17.07
C ILE A 162 -0.50 11.26 15.76
N ILE A 163 -1.74 11.73 15.63
CA ILE A 163 -2.17 12.48 14.44
C ILE A 163 -1.87 13.96 14.65
N THR A 164 -0.86 14.44 13.92
CA THR A 164 -0.37 15.82 14.06
C THR A 164 -0.73 16.72 12.87
N GLY A 165 -1.24 16.15 11.78
CA GLY A 165 -1.35 16.87 10.51
C GLY A 165 -0.01 16.97 9.76
N GLY A 166 0.99 16.18 10.17
CA GLY A 166 2.34 16.13 9.61
C GLY A 166 2.42 15.45 8.24
N GLY A 167 3.52 14.72 8.01
CA GLY A 167 3.77 13.99 6.76
C GLY A 167 4.80 14.60 5.82
N ALA A 168 5.52 15.62 6.26
CA ALA A 168 6.75 16.05 5.58
C ALA A 168 7.94 15.35 6.25
N PRO A 169 8.96 14.91 5.49
CA PRO A 169 10.19 14.35 6.04
C PRO A 169 10.73 15.13 7.23
N GLY A 170 10.81 14.48 8.38
CA GLY A 170 11.33 15.05 9.62
C GLY A 170 10.37 15.95 10.39
N ALA A 171 9.07 15.95 10.05
CA ALA A 171 7.99 16.53 10.84
C ALA A 171 7.18 15.40 11.48
N PRO A 172 7.45 15.04 12.77
CA PRO A 172 6.93 13.81 13.32
C PRO A 172 5.41 13.70 13.38
N GLY A 173 4.93 12.47 13.27
CA GLY A 173 3.54 12.10 13.49
C GLY A 173 2.74 11.87 12.20
N ILE A 174 1.55 11.34 12.40
CA ILE A 174 0.67 10.87 11.35
C ILE A 174 -0.02 12.05 10.63
N PRO A 175 -0.06 12.06 9.28
CA PRO A 175 -0.71 13.13 8.53
C PRO A 175 -2.21 13.25 8.82
N ALA A 176 -2.93 12.13 8.82
CA ALA A 176 -4.37 12.07 9.03
C ALA A 176 -4.85 10.62 9.22
N ASP A 177 -6.07 10.46 9.74
CA ASP A 177 -6.88 9.26 9.53
C ASP A 177 -8.04 9.57 8.54
N PRO A 178 -7.94 9.13 7.27
CA PRO A 178 -8.98 9.35 6.28
C PRO A 178 -10.32 8.71 6.62
N GLY A 179 -10.33 7.68 7.48
CA GLY A 179 -11.53 6.99 7.92
C GLY A 179 -12.32 7.76 8.98
N GLY A 180 -11.69 8.75 9.65
CA GLY A 180 -12.31 9.52 10.72
C GLY A 180 -12.65 8.71 11.97
N ASN A 181 -11.89 7.65 12.24
CA ASN A 181 -12.04 6.76 13.38
C ASN A 181 -11.02 7.02 14.49
N ALA A 182 -10.04 7.89 14.26
CA ALA A 182 -9.05 8.27 15.25
C ALA A 182 -9.66 9.08 16.41
N GLY A 183 -9.05 8.91 17.58
CA GLY A 183 -9.28 9.71 18.77
C GLY A 183 -8.46 11.01 18.72
N SER A 184 -8.19 11.54 19.92
CA SER A 184 -7.33 12.71 20.09
C SER A 184 -6.74 12.74 21.50
N GLY A 185 -5.60 13.41 21.65
CA GLY A 185 -5.00 13.65 22.95
C GLY A 185 -4.12 12.52 23.46
N GLY A 186 -3.72 11.59 22.58
CA GLY A 186 -2.71 10.59 22.87
C GLY A 186 -1.40 11.25 23.35
N SER A 187 -0.78 10.67 24.36
CA SER A 187 0.49 11.09 24.93
C SER A 187 1.43 9.89 24.98
N PRO A 188 2.12 9.58 23.87
CA PRO A 188 2.83 8.33 23.70
C PRO A 188 4.00 8.24 24.66
N THR A 189 4.20 7.05 25.21
CA THR A 189 5.38 6.72 26.02
C THR A 189 6.48 6.04 25.20
N VAL A 190 6.31 5.93 23.89
CA VAL A 190 7.25 5.25 23.00
C VAL A 190 8.50 6.10 22.72
N ALA A 191 9.63 5.43 22.56
CA ALA A 191 10.88 6.02 22.11
C ALA A 191 11.12 5.69 20.62
N ALA A 192 12.15 6.29 20.04
CA ALA A 192 12.60 5.95 18.69
C ALA A 192 12.80 4.44 18.52
N ASP A 193 12.47 3.94 17.33
CA ASP A 193 12.56 2.52 17.04
C ASP A 193 14.01 2.02 17.15
N HIS A 194 14.15 0.82 17.72
CA HIS A 194 15.45 0.19 17.92
C HIS A 194 16.08 -0.27 16.61
N ASN A 195 15.27 -0.38 15.55
CA ASN A 195 15.71 -0.74 14.22
C ASN A 195 15.53 0.44 13.25
N PRO A 196 16.60 1.21 12.96
CA PRO A 196 16.54 2.38 12.09
C PRO A 196 16.66 2.02 10.60
N THR A 197 16.27 0.79 10.23
CA THR A 197 16.33 0.29 8.85
C THR A 197 14.97 -0.23 8.43
N VAL A 198 14.72 -0.31 7.13
CA VAL A 198 13.45 -0.81 6.60
C VAL A 198 13.19 -2.21 7.13
N HIS A 199 12.07 -2.42 7.79
CA HIS A 199 11.72 -3.71 8.41
C HIS A 199 10.22 -3.97 8.40
N ILE A 200 9.79 -5.18 8.80
CA ILE A 200 8.36 -5.50 8.86
C ILE A 200 7.71 -4.64 9.92
N HIS A 201 6.68 -3.87 9.53
CA HIS A 201 5.91 -3.07 10.46
C HIS A 201 5.11 -3.98 11.39
N ARG A 202 5.06 -3.60 12.67
CA ARG A 202 4.43 -4.41 13.72
C ARG A 202 2.90 -4.36 13.73
N GLY A 203 2.27 -3.70 12.76
CA GLY A 203 0.89 -3.24 12.90
C GLY A 203 0.78 -1.94 13.71
N VAL A 204 -0.40 -1.32 13.67
CA VAL A 204 -0.81 -0.34 14.67
C VAL A 204 -1.14 -1.09 15.96
N THR A 205 -0.57 -0.64 17.06
CA THR A 205 -0.87 -1.12 18.41
C THR A 205 -2.16 -0.49 18.90
N GLY A 206 -2.25 0.85 18.77
CA GLY A 206 -3.38 1.66 19.20
C GLY A 206 -3.67 1.58 20.71
N ASP A 207 -4.73 2.27 21.11
CA ASP A 207 -5.38 2.07 22.40
C ASP A 207 -6.92 2.05 22.29
N SER A 208 -7.63 2.34 23.39
CA SER A 208 -9.10 2.39 23.39
C SER A 208 -9.66 3.65 24.04
N ASP A 209 -8.83 4.65 24.34
CA ASP A 209 -9.22 5.94 24.90
C ASP A 209 -9.36 6.98 23.78
N PRO A 210 -10.58 7.35 23.37
CA PRO A 210 -10.77 8.29 22.26
C PRO A 210 -10.35 9.73 22.59
N THR A 211 -10.00 10.03 23.85
CA THR A 211 -9.73 11.38 24.35
C THR A 211 -8.43 11.49 25.14
N GLY A 212 -7.55 10.50 25.04
CA GLY A 212 -6.33 10.40 25.83
C GLY A 212 -5.53 9.15 25.45
N GLY A 213 -4.88 8.54 26.43
CA GLY A 213 -4.12 7.30 26.22
C GLY A 213 -2.72 7.52 25.66
N ASP A 214 -2.16 6.45 25.10
CA ASP A 214 -0.81 6.39 24.53
C ASP A 214 -0.82 6.62 23.01
N SER A 215 -1.98 6.59 22.33
CA SER A 215 -2.11 6.63 20.87
C SER A 215 -3.39 7.37 20.45
N ASP A 216 -3.37 8.08 19.31
CA ASP A 216 -4.62 8.60 18.73
C ASP A 216 -5.36 7.51 17.91
N LEU A 217 -4.72 6.36 17.66
CA LEU A 217 -5.30 5.27 16.87
C LEU A 217 -6.02 4.25 17.75
N ASP A 218 -7.25 3.89 17.38
CA ASP A 218 -8.01 2.85 18.09
C ASP A 218 -7.54 1.44 17.70
N ALA A 219 -7.08 0.67 18.68
CA ALA A 219 -6.60 -0.72 18.54
C ALA A 219 -7.66 -1.68 17.98
N ARG A 220 -8.95 -1.37 18.14
CA ARG A 220 -10.07 -2.17 17.62
C ARG A 220 -10.37 -1.87 16.15
N VAL A 221 -9.81 -0.77 15.63
CA VAL A 221 -10.09 -0.26 14.29
C VAL A 221 -8.87 -0.41 13.39
N HIS A 222 -7.71 0.08 13.82
CA HIS A 222 -6.54 0.27 12.95
C HIS A 222 -5.54 -0.89 12.99
N THR A 223 -5.62 -1.79 13.98
CA THR A 223 -4.72 -2.94 14.10
C THR A 223 -4.84 -3.88 12.90
N TRP A 224 -3.71 -4.32 12.36
CA TRP A 224 -3.65 -5.42 11.40
C TRP A 224 -2.60 -6.45 11.81
N GLN A 225 -2.74 -7.66 11.27
CA GLN A 225 -1.75 -8.72 11.39
C GLN A 225 -1.57 -9.40 10.03
N GLY A 226 -0.32 -9.72 9.69
CA GLY A 226 0.00 -10.39 8.44
C GLY A 226 -0.01 -9.46 7.22
N PRO A 227 -0.34 -9.98 6.02
CA PRO A 227 -0.33 -9.18 4.80
C PRO A 227 -1.40 -8.09 4.77
N VAL A 228 -1.03 -6.92 4.23
CA VAL A 228 -1.91 -5.75 4.08
C VAL A 228 -2.51 -5.65 2.68
N ALA A 229 -1.91 -6.28 1.67
CA ALA A 229 -2.43 -6.25 0.30
C ALA A 229 -2.38 -7.62 -0.39
N ARG A 230 -3.31 -7.83 -1.31
CA ARG A 230 -3.24 -8.90 -2.31
C ARG A 230 -2.84 -8.29 -3.64
N LEU A 231 -1.77 -8.81 -4.22
CA LEU A 231 -1.29 -8.43 -5.54
C LEU A 231 -1.63 -9.54 -6.54
N VAL A 232 -2.24 -9.19 -7.66
CA VAL A 232 -2.49 -10.12 -8.77
C VAL A 232 -1.82 -9.60 -10.03
N ILE A 233 -0.89 -10.37 -10.56
CA ILE A 233 -0.21 -10.09 -11.82
C ILE A 233 -0.81 -10.98 -12.91
N ARG A 234 -1.32 -10.37 -13.98
CA ARG A 234 -1.78 -11.07 -15.19
C ARG A 234 -0.81 -10.82 -16.33
N VAL A 235 -0.34 -11.90 -16.93
CA VAL A 235 0.53 -11.88 -18.13
C VAL A 235 -0.28 -12.41 -19.32
N ASN A 236 -0.57 -11.53 -20.28
CA ASN A 236 -1.35 -11.82 -21.48
C ASN A 236 -0.47 -12.25 -22.68
N GLU A 237 -1.09 -12.59 -23.82
CA GLU A 237 -0.42 -13.10 -25.02
C GLU A 237 0.55 -12.09 -25.67
N ASP A 238 1.52 -12.59 -26.46
CA ASP A 238 2.16 -11.85 -27.55
C ASP A 238 1.59 -12.58 -28.81
N ASP A 239 0.67 -12.01 -29.61
CA ASP A 239 0.29 -12.62 -30.91
C ASP A 239 1.49 -12.67 -31.89
#